data_AF-A0A1U7NMY5-F1
#
_entry.id   AF-A0A1U7NMY5-F1
#
_cell.length_a   1.000
_cell.length_b   1.000
_cell.length_c   1.000
_cell.angle_alpha   90.00
_cell.angle_beta   90.00
_cell.angle_gamma   90.00
#
_symmetry.space_group_name_H-M   'P 1'
#
loop_
_entity.id
_entity.type
_entity.pdbx_description
1 polymer ?
#
loop_
_entity_poly.entity_id
_entity_poly.type
_entity_poly.pdbx_seq_one_letter_code
_entity_poly.pdbx_strand_id
1 'polypeptide(L)'
;MTIYRKTNQEEYRKDRFCVAYIQELRKYYEVPQKDLAKILHVSNSSLSRMESGQVNMDVDLFDQAIEYFEKYDPDYKFNRKIAQLEEAEQWIDRCVQDFIHLSYFKKLDEMKIYLDQENNKHSFAYFHYKIVHLSAEAFRTVEN
;
A
#
# COMPACT_ATOMS: atom_id res chain seq x y z
N MET A 1 -5.41 -28.16 3.18
CA MET A 1 -6.00 -27.94 4.52
C MET A 1 -6.40 -26.48 4.56
N THR A 2 -7.69 -26.20 4.34
CA THR A 2 -8.22 -24.83 4.16
C THR A 2 -8.35 -24.15 5.52
N ILE A 3 -7.29 -23.48 5.94
CA ILE A 3 -7.32 -22.51 7.05
C ILE A 3 -7.73 -21.17 6.41
N TYR A 4 -8.54 -20.38 7.11
CA TYR A 4 -9.31 -19.21 6.62
C TYR A 4 -10.67 -19.50 6.00
N ARG A 5 -11.51 -20.16 6.81
CA ARG A 5 -12.96 -20.01 6.73
C ARG A 5 -13.33 -18.63 7.33
N LYS A 6 -13.93 -17.78 6.49
CA LYS A 6 -14.66 -16.54 6.82
C LYS A 6 -15.16 -16.46 8.28
N THR A 7 -14.58 -15.53 9.03
CA THR A 7 -15.26 -14.81 10.11
C THR A 7 -14.66 -13.41 10.10
N ASN A 8 -15.42 -12.42 9.62
CA ASN A 8 -15.04 -11.01 9.51
C ASN A 8 -13.87 -10.82 8.51
N GLN A 9 -14.03 -10.20 7.34
CA GLN A 9 -13.86 -8.74 7.27
C GLN A 9 -13.69 -8.11 8.67
N GLU A 10 -12.64 -8.47 9.40
CA GLU A 10 -12.03 -7.59 10.39
C GLU A 10 -11.59 -6.41 9.54
N GLU A 11 -12.54 -5.50 9.37
CA GLU A 11 -12.48 -4.17 8.79
C GLU A 11 -11.04 -3.86 8.40
N TYR A 12 -10.68 -4.06 7.12
CA TYR A 12 -9.41 -3.56 6.61
C TYR A 12 -9.28 -2.17 7.19
N ARG A 13 -8.27 -1.96 8.05
CA ARG A 13 -8.13 -0.79 8.91
C ARG A 13 -7.83 0.41 8.00
N LYS A 14 -8.86 0.89 7.31
CA LYS A 14 -8.80 1.96 6.31
C LYS A 14 -8.17 3.18 6.95
N ASP A 15 -8.52 3.43 8.22
CA ASP A 15 -7.93 4.44 9.09
C ASP A 15 -6.39 4.35 9.17
N ARG A 16 -5.83 3.16 9.38
CA ARG A 16 -4.38 2.94 9.42
C ARG A 16 -3.73 3.00 8.05
N PHE A 17 -4.40 2.47 7.04
CA PHE A 17 -3.91 2.58 5.67
C PHE A 17 -3.77 4.04 5.25
N CYS A 18 -4.81 4.85 5.45
CA CYS A 18 -4.85 6.24 5.02
C CYS A 18 -3.66 7.01 5.56
N VAL A 19 -3.44 6.97 6.87
CA VAL A 19 -2.28 7.61 7.51
C VAL A 19 -0.97 7.13 6.92
N ALA A 20 -0.77 5.80 6.89
CA ALA A 20 0.50 5.22 6.47
C ALA A 20 0.81 5.55 5.01
N TYR A 21 -0.20 5.49 4.13
CA TYR A 21 -0.05 5.79 2.72
C TYR A 21 0.26 7.27 2.48
N ILE A 22 -0.44 8.19 3.15
CA ILE A 22 -0.14 9.63 3.06
C ILE A 22 1.25 9.94 3.59
N GLN A 23 1.68 9.29 4.67
CA GLN A 23 3.05 9.43 5.18
C GLN A 23 4.09 8.97 4.16
N GLU A 24 3.84 7.85 3.48
CA GLU A 24 4.73 7.34 2.41
C GLU A 24 4.78 8.30 1.22
N LEU A 25 3.65 8.80 0.73
CA LEU A 25 3.63 9.82 -0.33
C LEU A 25 4.38 11.09 0.08
N ARG A 26 4.14 11.56 1.32
CA ARG A 26 4.81 12.74 1.85
C ARG A 26 6.33 12.56 1.81
N LYS A 27 6.84 11.41 2.24
CA LYS A 27 8.28 11.10 2.18
C LYS A 27 8.78 10.98 0.75
N TYR A 28 8.01 10.31 -0.13
CA TYR A 28 8.37 10.11 -1.53
C TYR A 28 8.53 11.43 -2.30
N TYR A 29 7.59 12.36 -2.11
CA TYR A 29 7.63 13.71 -2.71
C TYR A 29 8.43 14.71 -1.86
N GLU A 30 9.14 14.25 -0.83
CA GLU A 30 9.96 15.07 0.08
C GLU A 30 9.20 16.28 0.70
N VAL A 31 7.89 16.15 0.90
CA VAL A 31 7.06 17.20 1.47
C VAL A 31 7.29 17.28 2.99
N PRO A 32 7.67 18.45 3.54
CA PRO A 32 7.82 18.60 4.99
C PRO A 32 6.48 18.40 5.72
N GLN A 33 6.49 17.75 6.87
CA GLN A 33 5.28 17.49 7.67
C GLN A 33 4.50 18.79 7.98
N LYS A 34 5.23 19.87 8.30
CA LYS A 34 4.64 21.20 8.55
C LYS A 34 3.86 21.76 7.35
N ASP A 35 4.32 21.46 6.13
CA ASP A 35 3.75 22.02 4.91
C ASP A 35 2.51 21.22 4.51
N LEU A 36 2.56 19.89 4.63
CA LEU A 36 1.38 19.04 4.47
C LEU A 36 0.31 19.38 5.51
N ALA A 37 0.68 19.57 6.78
CA ALA A 37 -0.28 19.97 7.82
C ALA A 37 -1.00 21.28 7.48
N LYS A 38 -0.27 22.26 6.94
CA LYS A 38 -0.83 23.54 6.49
C LYS A 38 -1.81 23.35 5.32
N ILE A 39 -1.47 22.51 4.35
CA ILE A 39 -2.33 22.18 3.19
C ILE A 39 -3.62 21.50 3.65
N LEU A 40 -3.51 20.57 4.59
CA LEU A 40 -4.62 19.81 5.16
C LEU A 40 -5.41 20.59 6.23
N HIS A 41 -5.06 21.85 6.49
CA HIS A 41 -5.69 22.69 7.52
C HIS A 41 -5.70 22.06 8.92
N VAL A 42 -4.68 21.27 9.25
CA VAL A 42 -4.48 20.69 10.58
C VAL A 42 -3.21 21.24 11.22
N SER A 43 -3.10 21.10 12.54
CA SER A 43 -1.85 21.46 13.22
C SER A 43 -0.74 20.47 12.89
N ASN A 44 0.53 20.93 12.89
CA ASN A 44 1.67 20.03 12.69
C ASN A 44 1.72 18.91 13.75
N SER A 45 1.33 19.20 14.99
CA SER A 45 1.24 18.19 16.05
C SER A 45 0.11 17.18 15.80
N SER A 46 -1.04 17.61 15.26
CA SER A 46 -2.12 16.70 14.85
C SER A 46 -1.63 15.72 13.78
N LEU A 47 -0.97 16.22 12.73
CA LEU A 47 -0.42 15.37 11.68
C LEU A 47 0.68 14.43 12.21
N SER A 48 1.56 14.91 13.09
CA SER A 48 2.56 14.06 13.75
C SER A 48 1.95 12.93 14.59
N ARG A 49 0.85 13.19 15.30
CA ARG A 49 0.12 12.18 16.06
C ARG A 49 -0.58 11.17 15.14
N MET A 50 -1.08 11.64 14.00
CA MET A 50 -1.62 10.76 12.96
C MET A 50 -0.52 9.84 12.44
N GLU A 51 0.59 10.40 11.94
CA GLU A 51 1.72 9.65 11.39
C GLU A 51 2.39 8.65 12.36
N SER A 52 2.26 8.87 13.68
CA SER A 52 2.74 7.93 14.71
C SER A 52 1.70 6.88 15.13
N GLY A 53 0.53 6.87 14.50
CA GLY A 53 -0.57 5.94 14.78
C GLY A 53 -1.30 6.21 16.10
N GLN A 54 -1.09 7.37 16.72
CA GLN A 54 -1.77 7.77 17.95
C GLN A 54 -3.18 8.30 17.67
N VAL A 55 -3.43 8.81 16.46
CA VAL A 55 -4.71 9.37 16.01
C VAL A 55 -4.99 8.84 14.60
N ASN A 56 -6.25 8.51 14.32
CA ASN A 56 -6.65 8.09 12.98
C ASN A 56 -6.84 9.30 12.06
N MET A 57 -6.57 9.10 10.76
CA MET A 57 -6.96 10.03 9.71
C MET A 57 -8.36 9.61 9.22
N ASP A 58 -9.28 10.57 9.19
CA ASP A 58 -10.59 10.34 8.57
C ASP A 58 -10.49 10.33 7.04
N VAL A 59 -11.56 9.89 6.39
CA VAL A 59 -11.61 9.72 4.94
C VAL A 59 -11.55 11.06 4.20
N ASP A 60 -12.16 12.11 4.75
CA ASP A 60 -12.19 13.43 4.10
C ASP A 60 -10.79 14.05 4.07
N LEU A 61 -10.04 13.92 5.16
CA LEU A 61 -8.66 14.37 5.27
C LEU A 61 -7.72 13.56 4.37
N PHE A 62 -7.97 12.26 4.26
CA PHE A 62 -7.26 11.41 3.30
C PHE A 62 -7.52 11.87 1.86
N ASP A 63 -8.77 12.12 1.50
CA ASP A 63 -9.14 12.56 0.16
C ASP A 63 -8.52 13.92 -0.20
N GLN A 64 -8.50 14.87 0.75
CA GLN A 64 -7.79 16.13 0.57
C GLN A 64 -6.29 15.95 0.32
N ALA A 65 -5.65 15.02 1.03
CA ALA A 65 -4.23 14.72 0.83
C ALA A 65 -3.97 14.09 -0.54
N ILE A 66 -4.82 13.15 -0.97
CA ILE A 66 -4.73 12.55 -2.31
C ILE A 66 -4.91 13.61 -3.39
N GLU A 67 -5.93 14.46 -3.29
CA GLU A 67 -6.15 15.55 -4.25
C GLU A 67 -4.95 16.51 -4.35
N TYR A 68 -4.27 16.77 -3.23
CA TYR A 68 -3.06 17.55 -3.24
C TYR A 68 -1.96 16.85 -4.05
N PHE A 69 -1.69 15.57 -3.80
CA PHE A 69 -0.65 14.84 -4.53
C PHE A 69 -0.98 14.64 -6.01
N GLU A 70 -2.25 14.44 -6.37
CA GLU A 70 -2.69 14.37 -7.78
C GLU A 70 -2.59 15.70 -8.53
N LYS A 71 -2.56 16.83 -7.81
CA LYS A 71 -2.26 18.16 -8.37
C LYS A 71 -0.76 18.44 -8.40
N TYR A 72 -0.02 17.93 -7.42
CA TYR A 72 1.43 18.07 -7.32
C TYR A 72 2.14 17.29 -8.42
N ASP A 73 1.66 16.08 -8.71
CA ASP A 73 2.17 15.18 -9.74
C ASP A 73 1.01 14.73 -10.66
N PRO A 74 0.93 15.25 -11.90
CA PRO A 74 -0.14 14.91 -12.84
C PRO A 74 -0.16 13.43 -13.25
N ASP A 75 0.99 12.75 -13.20
CA ASP A 75 1.12 11.34 -13.55
C ASP A 75 0.68 10.44 -12.38
N TYR A 76 0.63 10.99 -11.16
CA TYR A 76 0.07 10.31 -10.01
C TYR A 76 -1.47 10.33 -10.02
N LYS A 77 -2.05 9.12 -9.93
CA LYS A 77 -3.49 8.90 -9.75
C LYS A 77 -3.75 7.80 -8.75
N PHE A 78 -4.61 8.07 -7.76
CA PHE A 78 -4.99 7.07 -6.78
C PHE A 78 -6.17 6.23 -7.27
N ASN A 79 -5.94 4.93 -7.43
CA ASN A 79 -6.95 3.96 -7.79
C ASN A 79 -7.73 3.50 -6.55
N ARG A 80 -9.01 3.91 -6.48
CA ARG A 80 -9.93 3.61 -5.37
C ARG A 80 -10.60 2.24 -5.45
N LYS A 81 -10.34 1.44 -6.49
CA LYS A 81 -10.96 0.12 -6.65
C LYS A 81 -10.45 -0.85 -5.58
N ILE A 82 -11.38 -1.47 -4.85
CA ILE A 82 -11.08 -2.42 -3.77
C ILE A 82 -10.67 -3.80 -4.33
N ALA A 83 -11.08 -4.16 -5.54
CA ALA A 83 -10.78 -5.47 -6.14
C ALA A 83 -9.26 -5.77 -6.21
N GLN A 84 -8.45 -4.72 -6.27
CA GLN A 84 -6.98 -4.77 -6.29
C GLN A 84 -6.42 -5.29 -4.98
N LEU A 85 -7.10 -5.05 -3.86
CA LEU A 85 -6.72 -5.57 -2.56
C LEU A 85 -6.85 -7.09 -2.52
N GLU A 86 -7.99 -7.62 -2.99
CA GLU A 86 -8.24 -9.06 -3.03
C GLU A 86 -7.22 -9.79 -3.92
N GLU A 87 -6.87 -9.19 -5.07
CA GLU A 87 -5.83 -9.74 -5.95
C GLU A 87 -4.45 -9.74 -5.28
N ALA A 88 -4.09 -8.64 -4.59
CA ALA A 88 -2.81 -8.53 -3.91
C ALA A 88 -2.68 -9.50 -2.72
N GLU A 89 -3.76 -9.72 -1.97
CA GLU A 89 -3.84 -10.73 -0.91
C GLU A 89 -3.59 -12.14 -1.47
N GLN A 90 -4.24 -12.49 -2.58
CA GLN A 90 -3.99 -13.78 -3.25
C GLN A 90 -2.54 -13.93 -3.70
N TRP A 91 -1.90 -12.86 -4.14
CA TRP A 91 -0.49 -12.88 -4.51
C TRP A 91 0.41 -13.13 -3.31
N ILE A 92 0.14 -12.52 -2.16
CA ILE A 92 0.90 -12.77 -0.92
C ILE A 92 0.76 -14.24 -0.51
N ASP A 93 -0.45 -14.78 -0.51
CA ASP A 93 -0.68 -16.19 -0.20
C ASP A 93 0.12 -17.11 -1.13
N ARG A 94 0.14 -16.81 -2.44
CA ARG A 94 0.95 -17.55 -3.42
C ARG A 94 2.45 -17.44 -3.09
N CYS A 95 2.96 -16.24 -2.82
CA CYS A 95 4.36 -16.03 -2.46
C CYS A 95 4.77 -16.89 -1.26
N VAL A 96 3.94 -16.93 -0.22
CA VAL A 96 4.18 -17.74 0.99
C VAL A 96 4.18 -19.24 0.66
N GLN A 97 3.19 -19.71 -0.11
CA GLN A 97 3.15 -21.12 -0.52
C GLN A 97 4.37 -21.50 -1.36
N ASP A 98 4.71 -20.68 -2.36
CA ASP A 98 5.84 -20.95 -3.24
C ASP A 98 7.19 -20.92 -2.52
N PHE A 99 7.33 -20.07 -1.50
CA PHE A 99 8.49 -20.10 -0.62
C PHE A 99 8.56 -21.42 0.18
N ILE A 100 7.46 -21.84 0.81
CA ILE A 100 7.39 -23.08 1.60
C ILE A 100 7.71 -24.31 0.75
N HIS A 101 7.17 -24.37 -0.47
CA HIS A 101 7.36 -25.49 -1.39
C HIS A 101 8.66 -25.38 -2.22
N LEU A 102 9.45 -24.33 -2.02
CA LEU A 102 10.65 -24.02 -2.81
C LEU A 102 10.37 -24.01 -4.32
N SER A 103 9.18 -23.54 -4.73
CA SER A 103 8.71 -23.49 -6.12
C SER A 103 8.71 -22.09 -6.73
N TYR A 104 9.21 -21.08 -6.00
CA TYR A 104 9.16 -19.66 -6.36
C TYR A 104 9.75 -19.30 -7.74
N PHE A 105 10.81 -20.00 -8.18
CA PHE A 105 11.45 -19.78 -9.48
C PHE A 105 10.49 -19.90 -10.66
N LYS A 106 9.46 -20.75 -10.54
CA LYS A 106 8.47 -20.98 -11.61
C LYS A 106 7.50 -19.83 -11.82
N LYS A 107 7.47 -18.87 -10.90
CA LYS A 107 6.44 -17.83 -10.82
C LYS A 107 6.97 -16.41 -10.96
N LEU A 108 8.29 -16.23 -11.10
CA LEU A 108 8.91 -14.92 -11.24
C LEU A 108 8.35 -14.10 -12.42
N ASP A 109 8.06 -14.74 -13.55
CA ASP A 109 7.47 -14.07 -14.72
C ASP A 109 6.02 -13.64 -14.47
N GLU A 110 5.20 -14.50 -13.84
CA GLU A 110 3.82 -14.16 -13.49
C GLU A 110 3.77 -13.03 -12.45
N MET A 111 4.68 -13.05 -11.47
CA MET A 111 4.84 -11.98 -10.49
C MET A 111 5.25 -10.67 -11.17
N LYS A 112 6.17 -10.73 -12.14
CA LYS A 112 6.59 -9.55 -12.90
C LYS A 112 5.40 -8.93 -13.64
N ILE A 113 4.58 -9.75 -14.31
CA ILE A 113 3.37 -9.27 -15.00
C ILE A 113 2.42 -8.54 -14.04
N TYR A 114 2.22 -9.08 -12.83
CA TYR A 114 1.41 -8.42 -11.81
C TYR A 114 2.04 -7.11 -11.32
N LEU A 115 3.36 -7.09 -11.10
CA LEU A 115 4.08 -5.92 -10.62
C LEU A 115 4.17 -4.79 -11.66
N ASP A 116 4.14 -5.11 -12.95
CA ASP A 116 4.14 -4.13 -14.04
C ASP A 116 2.78 -3.42 -14.20
N GLN A 117 1.74 -3.84 -13.45
CA GLN A 117 0.44 -3.18 -13.44
C GLN A 117 0.45 -1.93 -12.56
N GLU A 118 0.62 -0.77 -13.18
CA GLU A 118 0.70 0.54 -12.52
C GLU A 118 -0.52 0.86 -11.64
N ASN A 119 -1.70 0.35 -12.02
CA ASN A 119 -2.95 0.49 -11.26
C ASN A 119 -2.91 -0.13 -9.85
N ASN A 120 -1.98 -1.05 -9.59
CA ASN A 120 -1.81 -1.69 -8.29
C ASN A 120 -0.87 -0.88 -7.38
N LYS A 121 0.06 -0.13 -8.00
CA LYS A 121 1.10 0.67 -7.32
C LYS A 121 0.51 1.87 -6.55
N HIS A 122 -0.62 2.41 -6.97
CA HIS A 122 -1.24 3.57 -6.31
C HIS A 122 -2.69 3.26 -5.94
N SER A 123 -2.89 2.34 -5.01
CA SER A 123 -4.23 1.89 -4.61
C SER A 123 -4.28 1.50 -3.13
N PHE A 124 -5.45 1.09 -2.64
CA PHE A 124 -5.57 0.44 -1.32
C PHE A 124 -4.74 -0.84 -1.19
N ALA A 125 -4.31 -1.44 -2.30
CA ALA A 125 -3.40 -2.58 -2.31
C ALA A 125 -1.93 -2.19 -2.14
N TYR A 126 -1.56 -0.90 -2.06
CA TYR A 126 -0.16 -0.45 -2.12
C TYR A 126 0.80 -1.23 -1.22
N PHE A 127 0.48 -1.39 0.07
CA PHE A 127 1.37 -2.13 0.98
C PHE A 127 1.42 -3.62 0.66
N HIS A 128 0.33 -4.22 0.20
CA HIS A 128 0.32 -5.61 -0.25
C HIS A 128 1.17 -5.79 -1.52
N TYR A 129 1.01 -4.88 -2.49
CA TYR A 129 1.86 -4.78 -3.68
C TYR A 129 3.35 -4.67 -3.30
N LYS A 130 3.70 -3.84 -2.31
CA LYS A 130 5.10 -3.72 -1.82
C LYS A 130 5.62 -5.03 -1.23
N ILE A 131 4.80 -5.79 -0.52
CA ILE A 131 5.18 -7.12 -0.01
C ILE A 131 5.47 -8.07 -1.18
N VAL A 132 4.59 -8.13 -2.18
CA VAL A 132 4.79 -8.98 -3.38
C VAL A 132 6.07 -8.58 -4.12
N HIS A 133 6.33 -7.29 -4.24
CA HIS A 133 7.56 -6.78 -4.85
C HIS A 133 8.82 -7.24 -4.11
N LEU A 134 8.85 -7.07 -2.77
CA LEU A 134 9.96 -7.53 -1.93
C LEU A 134 10.14 -9.06 -2.00
N SER A 135 9.05 -9.82 -2.08
CA SER A 135 9.13 -11.28 -2.28
C SER A 135 9.79 -11.61 -3.63
N ALA A 136 9.43 -10.92 -4.71
CA ALA A 136 10.05 -11.13 -6.02
C ALA A 136 11.56 -10.84 -6.00
N GLU A 137 11.98 -9.77 -5.32
CA GLU A 137 13.40 -9.41 -5.17
C GLU A 137 14.17 -10.46 -4.35
N ALA A 138 13.58 -10.91 -3.23
CA ALA A 138 14.17 -11.95 -2.40
C ALA A 138 14.36 -13.26 -3.18
N PHE A 139 13.34 -13.69 -3.93
CA PHE A 139 13.41 -14.91 -4.75
C PHE A 139 14.49 -14.84 -5.83
N ARG A 140 14.65 -13.70 -6.51
CA ARG A 140 15.74 -13.50 -7.49
C ARG A 140 17.13 -13.51 -6.86
N THR A 141 17.24 -13.09 -5.61
CA THR A 141 18.54 -13.07 -4.90
C THR A 141 19.00 -14.48 -4.53
N VAL A 142 18.08 -15.41 -4.29
CA VAL A 142 18.42 -16.81 -3.96
C VAL A 142 18.82 -17.64 -5.19
N GLU A 143 18.45 -17.22 -6.39
CA GLU A 143 18.86 -17.90 -7.65
C GLU A 143 20.31 -17.59 -8.08
N ASN A 144 20.91 -16.52 -7.56
CA ASN A 144 22.28 -16.08 -7.88
C ASN A 144 23.29 -16.51 -6.81
#